data_AF-A0A1V6KFT2-F1
#
_entry.id   AF-A0A1V6KFT2-F1
#
_cell.length_a   1.000
_cell.length_b   1.000
_cell.length_c   1.000
_cell.angle_alpha   90.00
_cell.angle_beta   90.00
_cell.angle_gamma   90.00
#
_symmetry.space_group_name_H-M   'P 1'
#
loop_
_entity.id
_entity.type
_entity.pdbx_description
1 polymer ?
#
loop_
_entity_poly.entity_id
_entity_poly.type
_entity_poly.pdbx_seq_one_letter_code
_entity_poly.pdbx_strand_id
1 'polypeptide(L)'
;MKGGPYIISSATFPTYFIRPDVNKASWKAVRMHASLDVSIFRTHIAPALKVTDRFVGTEPYCPTTSIYNDIMKIILQAKETEAFGLDAKTPPVALHEIPRFELWGTPVSASKVRDMIREGNLSEVQKFVPGTTWDWLKSEEAAPVIERIRQSDSRH
;
A
#
# COMPACT_ATOMS: atom_id res chain seq x y z
N MET A 1 1.18 5.10 -16.07
CA MET A 1 2.30 4.20 -16.37
C MET A 1 2.11 2.94 -15.53
N LYS A 2 2.06 1.75 -16.14
CA LYS A 2 2.15 0.51 -15.36
C LYS A 2 3.56 0.46 -14.78
N GLY A 3 3.71 0.09 -13.51
CA GLY A 3 5.02 -0.19 -12.94
C GLY A 3 5.76 -1.18 -13.85
N GLY A 4 7.06 -1.01 -14.02
CA GLY A 4 7.87 -1.96 -14.81
C GLY A 4 7.72 -3.40 -14.28
N PRO A 5 8.31 -4.41 -14.95
CA PRO A 5 8.10 -5.83 -14.60
C PRO A 5 8.50 -6.22 -13.16
N TYR A 6 9.16 -5.32 -12.44
CA TYR A 6 9.63 -5.47 -11.06
C TYR A 6 8.85 -4.67 -10.02
N ILE A 7 7.95 -3.76 -10.42
CA ILE A 7 7.11 -2.98 -9.50
C ILE A 7 5.75 -3.67 -9.42
N ILE A 8 5.60 -4.56 -8.43
CA ILE A 8 4.37 -5.30 -8.10
C ILE A 8 3.77 -5.99 -9.35
N SER A 9 4.48 -7.01 -9.85
CA SER A 9 4.00 -7.86 -10.95
C SER A 9 3.61 -9.24 -10.46
N SER A 10 2.80 -9.99 -11.22
CA SER A 10 2.49 -11.40 -10.91
C SER A 10 3.74 -12.29 -10.84
N ALA A 11 4.83 -11.89 -11.50
CA ALA A 11 6.10 -12.61 -11.49
C ALA A 11 6.91 -12.38 -10.19
N THR A 12 6.71 -11.25 -9.51
CA THR A 12 7.46 -10.87 -8.30
C THR A 12 6.60 -10.97 -7.03
N PHE A 13 5.28 -10.76 -7.17
CA PHE A 13 4.27 -10.78 -6.11
C PHE A 13 3.04 -11.61 -6.51
N PRO A 14 3.17 -12.90 -6.88
CA PRO A 14 2.04 -13.72 -7.35
C PRO A 14 0.88 -13.77 -6.35
N THR A 15 1.18 -13.77 -5.05
CA THR A 15 0.17 -13.82 -3.98
C THR A 15 -0.59 -12.51 -3.76
N TYR A 16 -0.08 -11.37 -4.24
CA TYR A 16 -0.81 -10.10 -4.21
C TYR A 16 -2.04 -10.12 -5.12
N PHE A 17 -1.99 -10.93 -6.19
CA PHE A 17 -3.07 -11.07 -7.16
C PHE A 17 -3.96 -12.30 -6.93
N ILE A 18 -3.54 -13.21 -6.04
CA ILE A 18 -4.31 -14.39 -5.67
C ILE A 18 -5.05 -14.06 -4.38
N ARG A 19 -6.40 -14.07 -4.40
CA ARG A 19 -7.20 -13.96 -3.17
C ARG A 19 -6.70 -15.05 -2.22
N PRO A 20 -6.16 -14.73 -1.03
CA PRO A 20 -5.69 -15.76 -0.13
C PRO A 20 -6.90 -16.60 0.25
N ASP A 21 -6.94 -17.83 -0.27
CA ASP A 21 -7.80 -18.86 0.28
C ASP A 21 -7.46 -18.94 1.77
N VAL A 22 -8.47 -18.93 2.64
CA VAL A 22 -8.37 -18.77 4.12
C VAL A 22 -7.48 -19.82 4.83
N ASN A 23 -6.84 -20.70 4.07
CA ASN A 23 -5.91 -21.74 4.50
C ASN A 23 -4.54 -21.17 4.91
N LYS A 24 -3.93 -21.77 5.94
CA LYS A 24 -2.62 -21.40 6.53
C LYS A 24 -1.46 -21.24 5.52
N ALA A 25 -1.55 -21.85 4.34
CA ALA A 25 -0.56 -21.72 3.27
C ALA A 25 -0.51 -20.31 2.66
N SER A 26 -1.67 -19.64 2.52
CA SER A 26 -1.73 -18.29 1.94
C SER A 26 -1.08 -17.25 2.86
N TRP A 27 -1.31 -17.38 4.18
CA TRP A 27 -0.71 -16.50 5.19
C TRP A 27 0.82 -16.65 5.31
N LYS A 28 1.37 -17.86 5.12
CA LYS A 28 2.82 -18.06 5.06
C LYS A 28 3.42 -17.37 3.85
N ALA A 29 2.75 -17.47 2.70
CA ALA A 29 3.20 -16.83 1.48
C ALA A 29 3.17 -15.29 1.62
N VAL A 30 2.08 -14.72 2.14
CA VAL A 30 1.99 -13.26 2.44
C VAL A 30 3.15 -12.81 3.32
N ARG A 31 3.46 -13.55 4.40
CA ARG A 31 4.60 -13.22 5.27
C ARG A 31 5.93 -13.28 4.53
N MET A 32 6.18 -14.33 3.74
CA MET A 32 7.43 -14.46 2.97
C MET A 32 7.60 -13.31 1.98
N HIS A 33 6.54 -12.93 1.26
CA HIS A 33 6.59 -11.81 0.31
C HIS A 33 6.82 -10.48 0.99
N ALA A 34 6.10 -10.21 2.08
CA ALA A 34 6.31 -9.01 2.88
C ALA A 34 7.75 -8.95 3.41
N SER A 35 8.29 -10.06 3.90
CA SER A 35 9.67 -10.12 4.38
C SER A 35 10.67 -9.83 3.27
N LEU A 36 10.51 -10.45 2.10
CA LEU A 36 11.40 -10.23 0.95
C LEU A 36 11.38 -8.76 0.51
N ASP A 37 10.19 -8.19 0.36
CA ASP A 37 10.01 -6.81 -0.10
C ASP A 37 10.61 -5.79 0.89
N VAL A 38 10.32 -5.95 2.18
CA VAL A 38 10.86 -5.09 3.22
C VAL A 38 12.38 -5.25 3.35
N SER A 39 12.93 -6.46 3.19
CA SER A 39 14.38 -6.70 3.16
C SER A 39 15.04 -6.02 1.96
N ILE A 40 14.48 -6.14 0.75
CA ILE A 40 14.99 -5.43 -0.44
C ILE A 40 14.98 -3.92 -0.22
N PHE A 41 13.87 -3.40 0.33
CA PHE A 41 13.76 -1.98 0.65
C PHE A 41 14.85 -1.55 1.61
N ARG A 42 15.03 -2.27 2.73
CA ARG A 42 16.01 -1.93 3.76
C ARG A 42 17.45 -2.01 3.24
N THR A 43 17.78 -3.05 2.47
CA THR A 43 19.17 -3.31 2.05
C THR A 43 19.58 -2.47 0.84
N HIS A 44 18.67 -2.20 -0.08
CA HIS A 44 19.03 -1.58 -1.36
C HIS A 44 18.41 -0.19 -1.58
N ILE A 45 17.12 -0.03 -1.28
CA ILE A 45 16.39 1.21 -1.61
C ILE A 45 16.68 2.30 -0.57
N ALA A 46 16.55 1.98 0.71
CA ALA A 46 16.71 2.94 1.78
C ALA A 46 18.13 3.55 1.82
N PRO A 47 19.23 2.80 1.68
CA PRO A 47 20.58 3.38 1.67
C PRO A 47 20.82 4.24 0.43
N ALA A 48 20.37 3.79 -0.75
CA ALA A 48 20.54 4.53 -2.00
C ALA A 48 19.81 5.88 -1.97
N LEU A 49 18.63 5.93 -1.33
CA LEU A 49 17.81 7.13 -1.18
C LEU A 49 18.05 7.89 0.13
N LYS A 50 18.97 7.42 0.98
CA LYS A 50 19.23 7.95 2.34
C LYS A 50 17.96 8.05 3.20
N VAL A 51 17.06 7.09 3.07
CA VAL A 51 15.83 7.01 3.86
C VAL A 51 16.14 6.52 5.26
N THR A 52 15.82 7.34 6.26
CA THR A 52 15.95 7.02 7.69
C THR A 52 14.61 6.71 8.35
N ASP A 53 13.52 7.19 7.76
CA ASP A 53 12.17 7.15 8.33
C ASP A 53 11.18 6.66 7.28
N ARG A 54 10.27 5.78 7.70
CA ARG A 54 9.15 5.32 6.89
C ARG A 54 7.86 5.51 7.67
N PHE A 55 6.87 6.12 7.03
CA PHE A 55 5.56 6.38 7.60
C PHE A 55 4.53 5.43 6.98
N VAL A 56 3.69 4.83 7.83
CA VAL A 56 2.62 3.93 7.41
C VAL A 56 1.33 4.25 8.16
N GLY A 57 0.19 4.11 7.51
CA GLY A 57 -1.11 4.22 8.18
C GLY A 57 -1.44 2.95 8.96
N THR A 58 -2.19 3.07 10.06
CA THR A 58 -2.84 1.92 10.69
C THR A 58 -3.84 1.27 9.72
N GLU A 59 -3.89 -0.05 9.71
CA GLU A 59 -4.80 -0.80 8.83
C GLU A 59 -5.57 -1.89 9.60
N PRO A 60 -6.64 -1.52 10.32
CA PRO A 60 -7.41 -2.46 11.12
C PRO A 60 -8.37 -3.32 10.28
N TYR A 61 -8.58 -2.99 9.00
CA TYR A 61 -9.61 -3.61 8.16
C TYR A 61 -9.06 -4.61 7.13
N CYS A 62 -7.74 -4.64 6.92
CA CYS A 62 -7.09 -5.58 5.98
C CYS A 62 -6.05 -6.45 6.72
N PRO A 63 -6.36 -7.73 6.98
CA PRO A 63 -5.45 -8.64 7.68
C PRO A 63 -4.09 -8.80 6.98
N THR A 64 -4.06 -8.77 5.64
CA THR A 64 -2.82 -8.84 4.84
C THR A 64 -1.92 -7.63 5.11
N THR A 65 -2.49 -6.43 5.12
CA THR A 65 -1.72 -5.19 5.35
C THR A 65 -1.25 -5.08 6.79
N SER A 66 -2.06 -5.54 7.77
CA SER A 66 -1.63 -5.59 9.17
C SER A 66 -0.39 -6.47 9.34
N ILE A 67 -0.36 -7.66 8.71
CA ILE A 67 0.82 -8.54 8.72
C ILE A 67 2.03 -7.85 8.10
N TYR A 68 1.81 -7.08 7.04
CA TYR A 68 2.87 -6.33 6.39
C TYR A 68 3.43 -5.22 7.31
N ASN A 69 2.58 -4.49 8.05
CA ASN A 69 3.00 -3.53 9.09
C ASN A 69 3.84 -4.20 10.18
N ASP A 70 3.42 -5.38 10.66
CA ASP A 70 4.17 -6.13 11.67
C ASP A 70 5.55 -6.56 11.17
N ILE A 71 5.64 -7.04 9.93
CA ILE A 71 6.91 -7.42 9.30
C ILE A 71 7.82 -6.20 9.11
N MET A 72 7.26 -5.06 8.70
CA MET A 72 8.02 -3.81 8.62
C MET A 72 8.60 -3.41 9.98
N LYS A 73 7.82 -3.52 11.07
CA LYS A 73 8.32 -3.21 12.42
C LYS A 73 9.54 -4.06 12.77
N ILE A 74 9.49 -5.36 12.46
CA ILE A 74 10.56 -6.30 12.75
C ILE A 74 11.79 -6.01 11.88
N ILE A 75 11.63 -6.03 10.56
CA ILE A 75 12.77 -6.00 9.63
C ILE A 75 13.41 -4.61 9.56
N LEU A 76 12.65 -3.52 9.60
CA LEU A 76 13.23 -2.18 9.45
C LEU A 76 14.05 -1.76 10.68
N GLN A 77 13.66 -2.21 11.87
CA GLN A 77 14.27 -1.80 13.14
C GLN A 77 15.27 -2.82 13.70
N ALA A 78 15.37 -4.02 13.10
CA ALA A 78 16.29 -5.06 13.57
C ALA A 78 17.74 -4.58 13.53
N LYS A 79 18.50 -4.75 14.62
CA LYS A 79 19.88 -4.29 14.69
C LYS A 79 20.86 -5.20 13.94
N GLU A 80 20.59 -6.50 13.90
CA GLU A 80 21.30 -7.53 13.11
C GLU A 80 20.58 -8.87 13.31
N THR A 81 20.24 -9.60 12.24
CA THR A 81 19.93 -11.03 12.32
C THR A 81 20.30 -11.75 11.02
N GLU A 82 20.95 -12.91 11.15
CA GLU A 82 21.23 -13.85 10.05
C GLU A 82 19.95 -14.26 9.30
N ALA A 83 18.79 -14.21 9.99
CA ALA A 83 17.49 -14.62 9.48
C ALA A 83 16.96 -13.77 8.30
N PHE A 84 17.46 -12.55 8.10
CA PHE A 84 16.98 -11.65 7.04
C PHE A 84 18.04 -11.28 6.00
N GLY A 85 19.25 -11.86 6.07
CA GLY A 85 20.34 -11.57 5.13
C GLY A 85 20.82 -10.12 5.18
N LEU A 86 20.69 -9.46 6.35
CA LEU A 86 21.08 -8.07 6.56
C LEU A 86 22.57 -8.00 6.87
N ASP A 87 23.32 -7.19 6.11
CA ASP A 87 24.69 -6.80 6.48
C ASP A 87 24.63 -5.95 7.75
N ALA A 88 25.51 -6.24 8.72
CA ALA A 88 25.76 -5.46 9.94
C ALA A 88 25.89 -3.95 9.70
N LYS A 89 26.35 -3.56 8.50
CA LYS A 89 26.50 -2.15 8.10
C LYS A 89 25.21 -1.48 7.62
N THR A 90 24.11 -2.22 7.49
CA THR A 90 22.83 -1.70 6.99
C THR A 90 22.09 -0.97 8.12
N PRO A 91 21.99 0.38 8.08
CA PRO A 91 21.36 1.13 9.15
C PRO A 91 19.88 0.75 9.29
N PRO A 92 19.33 0.83 10.51
CA PRO A 92 17.89 0.65 10.72
C PRO A 92 17.12 1.82 10.10
N VAL A 93 15.86 1.56 9.74
CA VAL A 93 14.88 2.55 9.30
C VAL A 93 13.80 2.67 10.38
N ALA A 94 13.59 3.86 10.91
CA ALA A 94 12.53 4.12 11.87
C ALA A 94 11.17 3.97 11.18
N LEU A 95 10.28 3.16 11.76
CA LEU A 95 8.92 3.01 11.27
C LEU A 95 7.95 3.78 12.16
N HIS A 96 7.22 4.70 11.57
CA HIS A 96 6.21 5.52 12.22
C HIS A 96 4.83 5.09 11.75
N GLU A 97 4.06 4.47 12.65
CA GLU A 97 2.68 4.12 12.36
C GLU A 97 1.75 5.25 12.80
N ILE A 98 1.06 5.86 11.84
CA ILE A 98 0.15 6.98 12.04
C ILE A 98 -1.30 6.47 12.00
N PRO A 99 -2.17 6.91 12.92
CA PRO A 99 -3.59 6.59 12.84
C PRO A 99 -4.16 6.92 11.46
N ARG A 100 -4.95 5.99 10.92
CA ARG A 100 -5.64 6.20 9.65
C ARG A 100 -6.49 7.46 9.73
N PHE A 101 -6.39 8.29 8.69
CA PHE A 101 -7.21 9.49 8.61
C PHE A 101 -8.69 9.11 8.43
N GLU A 102 -9.52 9.68 9.31
CA GLU A 102 -10.96 9.47 9.32
C GLU A 102 -11.68 10.80 9.15
N LEU A 103 -12.78 10.75 8.42
CA LEU A 103 -13.69 11.87 8.20
C LEU A 103 -15.06 11.42 8.72
N TRP A 104 -15.57 12.10 9.75
CA TRP A 104 -16.85 11.74 10.41
C TRP A 104 -16.92 10.28 10.87
N GLY A 105 -15.83 9.75 11.44
CA GLY A 105 -15.73 8.35 11.89
C GLY A 105 -15.68 7.34 10.76
N THR A 106 -15.53 7.78 9.50
CA THR A 106 -15.36 6.92 8.34
C THR A 106 -13.92 7.00 7.81
N PRO A 107 -13.22 5.88 7.67
CA PRO A 107 -11.88 5.85 7.07
C PRO A 107 -11.88 6.40 5.65
N VAL A 108 -10.98 7.34 5.38
CA VAL A 108 -10.74 7.80 3.99
C VAL A 108 -9.96 6.71 3.25
N SER A 109 -10.47 6.30 2.08
CA SER A 109 -9.81 5.29 1.24
C SER A 109 -10.07 5.53 -0.24
N ALA A 110 -9.10 5.12 -1.08
CA ALA A 110 -9.24 5.22 -2.53
C ALA A 110 -10.39 4.34 -3.06
N SER A 111 -10.66 3.20 -2.42
CA SER A 111 -11.81 2.35 -2.78
C SER A 111 -13.12 3.08 -2.55
N LYS A 112 -13.30 3.71 -1.38
CA LYS A 112 -14.51 4.49 -1.07
C LYS A 112 -14.72 5.64 -2.06
N VAL A 113 -13.65 6.35 -2.43
CA VAL A 113 -13.70 7.40 -3.46
C VAL A 113 -14.15 6.83 -4.80
N ARG A 114 -13.60 5.69 -5.24
CA ARG A 114 -14.04 5.03 -6.49
C ARG A 114 -15.50 4.60 -6.43
N ASP A 115 -15.96 4.04 -5.30
CA ASP A 115 -17.35 3.63 -5.11
C ASP A 115 -18.31 4.82 -5.28
N MET A 116 -18.01 5.96 -4.63
CA MET A 116 -18.80 7.20 -4.80
C MET A 116 -18.81 7.72 -6.24
N ILE A 117 -17.70 7.58 -6.97
CA ILE A 117 -17.63 7.94 -8.40
C ILE A 117 -18.54 7.04 -9.24
N ARG A 118 -18.61 5.73 -8.94
CA ARG A 118 -19.49 4.78 -9.64
C ARG A 118 -20.97 5.05 -9.38
N GLU A 119 -21.29 5.40 -8.14
CA GLU A 119 -22.66 5.76 -7.72
C GLU A 119 -23.13 7.11 -8.27
N GLY A 120 -22.27 7.86 -8.96
CA GLY A 120 -22.58 9.19 -9.49
C GLY A 120 -22.53 10.31 -8.45
N ASN A 121 -22.12 10.01 -7.22
CA ASN A 121 -22.05 10.95 -6.09
C ASN A 121 -20.77 11.80 -6.10
N LEU A 122 -20.47 12.46 -7.22
CA LEU A 122 -19.22 13.20 -7.40
C LEU A 122 -19.09 14.37 -6.41
N SER A 123 -20.20 15.02 -6.04
CA SER A 123 -20.21 16.11 -5.05
C SER A 123 -19.72 15.66 -3.67
N GLU A 124 -19.99 14.41 -3.28
CA GLU A 124 -19.52 13.87 -2.01
C GLU A 124 -18.02 13.57 -2.05
N VAL A 125 -17.45 13.26 -3.22
CA VAL A 125 -16.01 13.02 -3.38
C VAL A 125 -15.18 14.22 -2.95
N GLN A 126 -15.67 15.45 -3.18
CA GLN A 126 -15.00 16.69 -2.75
C GLN A 126 -14.64 16.70 -1.26
N LYS A 127 -15.45 16.06 -0.41
CA LYS A 127 -15.22 15.99 1.04
C LYS A 127 -14.08 15.05 1.42
N PHE A 128 -13.73 14.10 0.55
CA PHE A 128 -12.76 13.03 0.81
C PHE A 128 -11.41 13.24 0.11
N VAL A 129 -11.28 14.29 -0.71
CA VAL A 129 -10.05 14.55 -1.48
C VAL A 129 -9.58 15.99 -1.28
N PRO A 130 -8.26 16.26 -1.39
CA PRO A 130 -7.75 17.63 -1.38
C PRO A 130 -8.35 18.48 -2.51
N GLY A 131 -8.39 19.79 -2.34
CA GLY A 131 -8.92 20.73 -3.34
C GLY A 131 -8.28 20.57 -4.73
N THR A 132 -6.97 20.34 -4.79
CA THR A 132 -6.25 20.08 -6.05
C THR A 132 -6.74 18.82 -6.77
N THR A 133 -7.04 17.76 -6.03
CA THR A 133 -7.62 16.53 -6.59
C THR A 133 -9.06 16.76 -7.05
N TRP A 134 -9.85 17.54 -6.30
CA TRP A 134 -11.20 17.91 -6.70
C TRP A 134 -11.22 18.75 -7.99
N ASP A 135 -10.31 19.71 -8.11
CA ASP A 135 -10.19 20.54 -9.29
C ASP A 135 -9.82 19.71 -10.52
N TRP A 136 -8.89 18.76 -10.37
CA TRP A 136 -8.57 17.81 -11.43
C TRP A 136 -9.76 16.91 -11.79
N LEU A 137 -10.53 16.41 -10.82
CA LEU A 137 -11.72 15.58 -11.09
C LEU A 137 -12.83 16.31 -11.88
N LYS A 138 -12.84 17.65 -11.85
CA LYS A 138 -13.76 18.47 -12.65
C LYS A 138 -13.22 18.81 -14.05
N SER A 139 -11.95 18.54 -14.34
CA SER A 139 -11.34 18.88 -15.63
C SER A 139 -11.75 17.88 -16.72
N GLU A 140 -11.67 18.31 -17.98
CA GLU A 140 -11.92 17.43 -19.13
C GLU A 140 -10.92 16.26 -19.18
N GLU A 141 -9.71 16.45 -18.66
CA GLU A 141 -8.67 15.42 -18.64
C GLU A 141 -9.04 14.23 -17.73
N ALA A 142 -9.84 14.46 -16.70
CA ALA A 142 -10.30 13.40 -15.80
C ALA A 142 -11.47 12.58 -16.36
N ALA A 143 -12.21 13.09 -17.36
CA ALA A 143 -13.35 12.41 -17.96
C ALA A 143 -13.08 10.95 -18.38
N PRO A 144 -12.00 10.63 -19.14
CA PRO A 144 -11.70 9.23 -19.50
C PRO A 144 -11.31 8.35 -18.31
N VAL A 145 -10.82 8.95 -17.20
CA VAL A 145 -10.47 8.21 -15.98
C VAL A 145 -11.74 7.91 -15.17
N ILE A 146 -12.62 8.88 -15.01
CA ILE A 146 -13.92 8.73 -14.33
C ILE A 146 -14.76 7.68 -15.04
N GLU A 147 -14.81 7.70 -16.37
CA GLU A 147 -15.56 6.72 -17.14
C GLU A 147 -14.99 5.30 -16.96
N ARG A 148 -13.67 5.16 -16.94
CA ARG A 148 -13.04 3.86 -16.64
C ARG A 148 -13.36 3.37 -15.23
N ILE A 149 -13.40 4.26 -14.24
CA ILE A 149 -13.78 3.92 -12.86
C ILE A 149 -15.23 3.42 -12.82
N ARG A 150 -16.16 4.09 -13.53
CA ARG A 150 -17.56 3.68 -13.63
C ARG A 150 -17.76 2.32 -14.28
N GLN A 151 -16.95 2.00 -15.29
CA GLN A 151 -17.04 0.74 -16.03
C GLN A 151 -16.31 -0.44 -15.37
N SER A 152 -15.50 -0.21 -14.33
CA SER A 152 -14.69 -1.26 -13.69
C SER A 152 -15.06 -1.49 -12.23
N ASP A 153 -15.43 -2.73 -11.91
CA ASP A 153 -15.72 -3.19 -10.53
C ASP A 153 -14.54 -3.97 -9.92
N SER A 154 -13.32 -3.79 -10.45
CA SER A 154 -12.14 -4.42 -9.86
C SER A 154 -11.67 -3.61 -8.65
N ARG A 155 -11.32 -4.32 -7.57
CA ARG A 155 -10.68 -3.72 -6.38
C ARG A 155 -9.25 -3.24 -6.65
N HIS A 156 -8.67 -3.56 -7.81
CA HIS A 156 -7.30 -3.27 -8.21
C HIS A 156 -7.21 -3.01 -9.72
#